data_AF-G9G825-F1
#
_entry.id   AF-G9G825-F1
#
_cell.length_a   1.000
_cell.length_b   1.000
_cell.length_c   1.000
_cell.angle_alpha   90.00
_cell.angle_beta   90.00
_cell.angle_gamma   90.00
#
_symmetry.space_group_name_H-M   'P 1'
#
loop_
_entity.id
_entity.type
_entity.pdbx_description
1 polymer ?
#
loop_
_entity_poly.entity_id
_entity_poly.type
_entity_poly.pdbx_seq_one_letter_code
_entity_poly.pdbx_strand_id
1 'polypeptide(L)'
;PVPVDHNYRMDINELEKIVRGLAAEKTPILGVVGVVGSTEEGAIDGIDKIVALRRVLEKDGIYFYLHVDAAYGGYGRAIFLDEDNNFIPFEDLKDVHYKYNVFTENKDYILEEVHSAYKAIEEAESVTIDPHKMGYVPYSAGGIVIKDIRMRDVISYFATYVFEKGADIPALLGAYILEGSKAGATAASVWAAHHVLPLNVTGYGKLMGASIEGAHRFYNFLNDLSFKVGDKEIEVHPLTYPDFNMVDYVFKEKGNDDLVAMNKLNHDVYDYSSYVKGSIYGNE
;
A
#
# COMPACT_ATOMS: atom_id res chain seq x y z
N PRO A 1 -9.20 18.02 1.84
CA PRO A 1 -8.73 16.85 1.07
C PRO A 1 -7.63 17.31 0.12
N VAL A 2 -6.62 16.48 -0.14
CA VAL A 2 -5.60 16.77 -1.14
C VAL A 2 -6.01 16.10 -2.45
N PRO A 3 -6.03 16.80 -3.59
CA PRO A 3 -6.23 16.20 -4.90
C PRO A 3 -5.19 15.11 -5.23
N VAL A 4 -5.56 14.19 -6.11
CA VAL A 4 -4.65 13.20 -6.70
C VAL A 4 -4.29 13.59 -8.14
N ASP A 5 -3.15 13.10 -8.62
CA ASP A 5 -2.71 13.23 -10.00
C ASP A 5 -3.31 12.14 -10.91
N HIS A 6 -2.87 12.10 -12.17
CA HIS A 6 -3.35 11.13 -13.16
C HIS A 6 -2.89 9.68 -12.91
N ASN A 7 -1.96 9.46 -11.98
CA ASN A 7 -1.55 8.14 -11.50
C ASN A 7 -2.26 7.77 -10.19
N TYR A 8 -3.27 8.54 -9.79
CA TYR A 8 -4.04 8.35 -8.56
C TYR A 8 -3.18 8.49 -7.28
N ARG A 9 -2.02 9.13 -7.39
CA ARG A 9 -1.13 9.47 -6.28
C ARG A 9 -1.45 10.88 -5.78
N MET A 10 -1.23 11.18 -4.51
CA MET A 10 -1.38 12.52 -3.95
C MET A 10 -0.58 13.57 -4.74
N ASP A 11 -1.23 14.66 -5.16
CA ASP A 11 -0.55 15.78 -5.79
C ASP A 11 0.20 16.61 -4.75
N ILE A 12 1.53 16.55 -4.79
CA ILE A 12 2.44 17.22 -3.85
C ILE A 12 2.38 18.74 -3.98
N ASN A 13 2.11 19.28 -5.18
CA ASN A 13 1.98 20.73 -5.35
C ASN A 13 0.69 21.23 -4.69
N GLU A 14 -0.40 20.45 -4.80
CA GLU A 14 -1.65 20.76 -4.11
C GLU A 14 -1.52 20.59 -2.60
N LEU A 15 -0.78 19.57 -2.13
CA LEU A 15 -0.43 19.43 -0.71
C LEU A 15 0.30 20.67 -0.20
N GLU A 16 1.33 21.15 -0.91
CA GLU A 16 2.08 22.35 -0.50
C GLU A 16 1.18 23.58 -0.44
N LYS A 17 0.33 23.82 -1.46
CA LYS A 17 -0.62 24.93 -1.48
C LYS A 17 -1.55 24.91 -0.27
N ILE A 18 -2.12 23.74 0.05
CA ILE A 18 -3.02 23.56 1.19
C ILE A 18 -2.29 23.84 2.50
N VAL A 19 -1.11 23.24 2.70
CA VAL A 19 -0.33 23.42 3.94
C VAL A 19 0.07 24.89 4.14
N ARG A 20 0.57 25.55 3.10
CA ARG A 20 0.94 26.98 3.18
C ARG A 20 -0.28 27.88 3.41
N GLY A 21 -1.42 27.58 2.78
CA GLY A 21 -2.67 28.31 3.01
C GLY A 21 -3.12 28.23 4.46
N LEU A 22 -3.19 27.01 5.02
CA LEU A 22 -3.55 26.80 6.43
C LEU A 22 -2.57 27.47 7.39
N ALA A 23 -1.26 27.38 7.10
CA ALA A 23 -0.23 28.02 7.92
C ALA A 23 -0.31 29.57 7.90
N ALA A 24 -0.68 30.16 6.76
CA ALA A 24 -0.91 31.61 6.65
C ALA A 24 -2.06 32.07 7.55
N GLU A 25 -3.09 31.24 7.69
CA GLU A 25 -4.23 31.43 8.61
C GLU A 25 -3.94 31.01 10.05
N LYS A 26 -2.70 30.63 10.37
CA LYS A 26 -2.29 30.12 11.70
C LYS A 26 -3.02 28.85 12.13
N THR A 27 -3.52 28.07 11.18
CA THR A 27 -4.07 26.74 11.42
C THR A 27 -2.94 25.71 11.34
N PRO A 28 -2.59 25.01 12.44
CA PRO A 28 -1.53 24.02 12.43
C PRO A 28 -1.95 22.77 11.66
N ILE A 29 -0.97 22.11 11.05
CA ILE A 29 -1.17 20.82 10.39
C ILE A 29 -0.91 19.72 11.42
N LEU A 30 -1.97 19.04 11.85
CA LEU A 30 -1.83 17.91 12.77
C LEU A 30 -0.98 16.80 12.15
N GLY A 31 -1.26 16.46 10.89
CA GLY A 31 -0.48 15.48 10.15
C GLY A 31 -0.89 15.39 8.68
N VAL A 32 -0.06 14.68 7.93
CA VAL A 32 -0.25 14.28 6.54
C VAL A 32 -0.24 12.75 6.50
N VAL A 33 -1.13 12.18 5.69
CA VAL A 33 -1.18 10.73 5.44
C VAL A 33 -0.72 10.49 4.01
N GLY A 34 0.37 9.75 3.84
CA GLY A 34 0.75 9.21 2.54
C GLY A 34 0.30 7.76 2.42
N VAL A 35 -0.26 7.37 1.28
CA VAL A 35 -0.81 6.03 1.04
C VAL A 35 0.17 5.19 0.22
N VAL A 36 0.46 3.98 0.68
CA VAL A 36 1.29 3.00 -0.03
C VAL A 36 0.42 1.80 -0.35
N GLY A 37 -0.12 1.81 -1.57
CA GLY A 37 -1.16 0.89 -2.05
C GLY A 37 -2.56 1.44 -1.77
N SER A 38 -3.05 2.32 -2.65
CA SER A 38 -4.43 2.82 -2.62
C SER A 38 -5.43 1.66 -2.74
N THR A 39 -6.67 1.90 -2.31
CA THR A 39 -7.66 0.82 -2.17
C THR A 39 -8.16 0.28 -3.50
N GLU A 40 -8.30 1.15 -4.51
CA GLU A 40 -8.87 0.75 -5.80
C GLU A 40 -7.77 0.56 -6.86
N GLU A 41 -6.79 1.47 -6.92
CA GLU A 41 -5.79 1.49 -8.00
C GLU A 41 -4.43 0.87 -7.61
N GLY A 42 -4.23 0.60 -6.32
CA GLY A 42 -2.95 0.14 -5.79
C GLY A 42 -1.82 1.17 -5.92
N ALA A 43 -2.15 2.44 -6.06
CA ALA A 43 -1.21 3.54 -6.26
C ALA A 43 -0.32 3.77 -5.03
N ILE A 44 0.90 4.25 -5.27
CA ILE A 44 1.89 4.54 -4.22
C ILE A 44 2.21 6.04 -4.24
N ASP A 45 1.79 6.74 -3.18
CA ASP A 45 2.11 8.15 -3.01
C ASP A 45 3.62 8.37 -2.96
N GLY A 46 4.06 9.52 -3.47
CA GLY A 46 5.47 9.94 -3.40
C GLY A 46 5.87 10.33 -1.98
N ILE A 47 6.06 9.34 -1.09
CA ILE A 47 6.43 9.55 0.32
C ILE A 47 7.74 10.33 0.43
N ASP A 48 8.70 10.06 -0.45
CA ASP A 48 9.95 10.81 -0.59
C ASP A 48 9.72 12.29 -0.85
N LYS A 49 8.74 12.62 -1.70
CA LYS A 49 8.35 14.00 -2.01
C LYS A 49 7.63 14.68 -0.84
N ILE A 50 6.80 13.95 -0.09
CA ILE A 50 6.17 14.45 1.13
C ILE A 50 7.24 14.79 2.18
N VAL A 51 8.22 13.89 2.37
CA VAL A 51 9.35 14.11 3.27
C VAL A 51 10.21 15.29 2.83
N ALA A 52 10.48 15.42 1.53
CA ALA A 52 11.22 16.55 0.98
C ALA A 52 10.47 17.88 1.21
N LEU A 53 9.15 17.90 0.96
CA LEU A 53 8.30 19.05 1.23
C LEU A 53 8.32 19.44 2.71
N ARG A 54 8.22 18.47 3.62
CA ARG A 54 8.33 18.71 5.07
C ARG A 54 9.63 19.42 5.43
N ARG A 55 10.77 18.93 4.92
CA ARG A 55 12.10 19.55 5.14
C ARG A 55 12.21 20.98 4.59
N VAL A 56 11.49 21.29 3.50
CA VAL A 56 11.41 22.66 2.97
C VAL A 56 10.59 23.54 3.91
N LEU A 57 9.41 23.08 4.31
CA LEU A 57 8.48 23.81 5.17
C LEU A 57 8.99 24.04 6.60
N GLU A 58 9.83 23.13 7.10
CA GLU A 58 10.49 23.28 8.40
C GLU A 58 11.34 24.56 8.48
N LYS A 59 11.95 24.97 7.35
CA LYS A 59 12.72 26.22 7.27
C LYS A 59 11.85 27.47 7.43
N ASP A 60 10.56 27.33 7.13
CA ASP A 60 9.53 28.36 7.29
C ASP A 60 8.81 28.24 8.65
N GLY A 61 9.26 27.34 9.53
CA GLY A 61 8.66 27.10 10.85
C GLY A 61 7.36 26.29 10.82
N ILE A 62 7.12 25.54 9.73
CA ILE A 62 5.95 24.69 9.55
C ILE A 62 6.39 23.22 9.62
N TYR A 63 5.74 22.43 10.48
CA TYR A 63 5.99 20.99 10.60
C TYR A 63 4.66 20.24 10.60
N PHE A 64 4.68 19.00 10.15
CA PHE A 64 3.55 18.08 10.24
C PHE A 64 4.03 16.67 10.55
N TYR A 65 3.22 15.95 11.34
CA TYR A 65 3.33 14.51 11.51
C TYR A 65 3.11 13.80 10.18
N LEU A 66 3.91 12.79 9.84
CA LEU A 66 3.70 11.94 8.69
C LEU A 66 3.27 10.55 9.16
N HIS A 67 2.04 10.16 8.80
CA HIS A 67 1.61 8.78 8.85
C HIS A 67 1.71 8.19 7.44
N VAL A 68 2.24 6.98 7.33
CA VAL A 68 2.13 6.20 6.09
C VAL A 68 1.07 5.12 6.28
N ASP A 69 -0.02 5.21 5.52
CA ASP A 69 -0.97 4.11 5.41
C ASP A 69 -0.43 3.10 4.38
N ALA A 70 0.30 2.11 4.88
CA ALA A 70 0.76 0.96 4.09
C ALA A 70 -0.02 -0.30 4.47
N ALA A 71 -1.30 -0.17 4.82
CA ALA A 71 -2.11 -1.32 5.22
C ALA A 71 -2.08 -2.41 4.14
N TYR A 72 -2.20 -2.03 2.87
CA TYR A 72 -2.10 -2.95 1.74
C TYR A 72 -0.64 -3.16 1.26
N GLY A 73 0.09 -2.08 0.95
CA GLY A 73 1.43 -2.17 0.35
C GLY A 73 2.59 -2.42 1.31
N GLY A 74 2.38 -2.48 2.63
CA GLY A 74 3.46 -2.52 3.62
C GLY A 74 4.40 -3.72 3.49
N TYR A 75 3.85 -4.91 3.23
CA TYR A 75 4.67 -6.11 2.96
C TYR A 75 5.44 -6.04 1.64
N GLY A 76 4.99 -5.18 0.71
CA GLY A 76 5.71 -4.85 -0.52
C GLY A 76 7.12 -4.33 -0.27
N ARG A 77 7.38 -3.72 0.91
CA ARG A 77 8.72 -3.22 1.26
C ARG A 77 9.79 -4.32 1.28
N ALA A 78 9.39 -5.58 1.46
CA ALA A 78 10.31 -6.73 1.51
C ALA A 78 11.08 -6.94 0.19
N ILE A 79 10.58 -6.47 -0.96
CA ILE A 79 11.32 -6.59 -2.24
C ILE A 79 12.56 -5.67 -2.27
N PHE A 80 12.64 -4.66 -1.40
CA PHE A 80 13.74 -3.70 -1.36
C PHE A 80 14.78 -4.00 -0.28
N LEU A 81 14.65 -5.12 0.43
CA LEU A 81 15.53 -5.48 1.53
C LEU A 81 16.36 -6.71 1.15
N ASP A 82 17.68 -6.63 1.26
CA ASP A 82 18.57 -7.76 1.05
C ASP A 82 18.46 -8.81 2.18
N GLU A 83 19.26 -9.88 2.12
CA GLU A 83 19.22 -10.95 3.13
C GLU A 83 19.62 -10.50 4.54
N ASP A 84 20.37 -9.41 4.64
CA ASP A 84 20.79 -8.77 5.89
C ASP A 84 19.83 -7.63 6.33
N ASN A 85 18.77 -7.41 5.56
CA ASN A 85 17.77 -6.34 5.71
C ASN A 85 18.29 -4.92 5.46
N ASN A 86 19.35 -4.76 4.66
CA ASN A 86 19.72 -3.45 4.12
C ASN A 86 18.84 -3.08 2.93
N PHE A 87 18.59 -1.78 2.76
CA PHE A 87 17.82 -1.29 1.62
C PHE A 87 18.66 -1.32 0.34
N ILE A 88 18.17 -2.05 -0.67
CA ILE A 88 18.89 -2.30 -1.93
C ILE A 88 18.88 -1.01 -2.79
N PRO A 89 20.04 -0.56 -3.32
CA PRO A 89 20.10 0.53 -4.29
C PRO A 89 19.26 0.24 -5.55
N PHE A 90 18.70 1.28 -6.18
CA PHE A 90 17.78 1.09 -7.31
C PHE A 90 18.48 0.43 -8.50
N GLU A 91 19.72 0.84 -8.76
CA GLU A 91 20.59 0.32 -9.81
C GLU A 91 20.89 -1.18 -9.68
N ASP A 92 20.89 -1.70 -8.45
CA ASP A 92 21.18 -3.12 -8.15
C ASP A 92 19.90 -3.97 -8.04
N LEU A 93 18.73 -3.32 -7.93
CA LEU A 93 17.48 -3.96 -7.53
C LEU A 93 17.09 -5.13 -8.43
N LYS A 94 17.14 -4.92 -9.75
CA LYS A 94 16.81 -5.95 -10.75
C LYS A 94 17.71 -7.18 -10.64
N ASP A 95 19.02 -6.97 -10.49
CA ASP A 95 19.99 -8.06 -10.42
C ASP A 95 19.83 -8.86 -9.12
N VAL A 96 19.54 -8.17 -8.00
CA VAL A 96 19.21 -8.82 -6.73
C VAL A 96 17.90 -9.61 -6.87
N HIS A 97 16.84 -9.04 -7.44
CA HIS A 97 15.58 -9.73 -7.64
C HIS A 97 15.75 -11.01 -8.47
N TYR A 98 16.52 -10.94 -9.55
CA TYR A 98 16.82 -12.10 -10.39
C TYR A 98 17.66 -13.15 -9.63
N LYS A 99 18.70 -12.72 -8.88
CA LYS A 99 19.53 -13.61 -8.04
C LYS A 99 18.70 -14.39 -7.03
N TYR A 100 17.75 -13.73 -6.36
CA TYR A 100 16.91 -14.36 -5.32
C TYR A 100 15.62 -14.99 -5.86
N ASN A 101 15.40 -14.99 -7.18
CA ASN A 101 14.16 -15.45 -7.82
C ASN A 101 12.90 -14.77 -7.23
N VAL A 102 13.00 -13.46 -7.00
CA VAL A 102 11.84 -12.61 -6.66
C VAL A 102 10.91 -12.50 -7.87
N PHE A 103 11.49 -12.36 -9.06
CA PHE A 103 10.81 -12.36 -10.35
C PHE A 103 11.39 -13.44 -11.26
N THR A 104 10.56 -14.01 -12.14
CA THR A 104 11.00 -15.09 -13.04
C THR A 104 11.75 -14.60 -14.28
N GLU A 105 11.52 -13.34 -14.67
CA GLU A 105 12.18 -12.68 -15.81
C GLU A 105 13.13 -11.60 -15.30
N ASN A 106 14.32 -11.51 -15.90
CA ASN A 106 15.27 -10.43 -15.61
C ASN A 106 14.86 -9.14 -16.35
N LYS A 107 13.86 -8.42 -15.81
CA LYS A 107 13.39 -7.13 -16.33
C LYS A 107 13.01 -6.20 -15.19
N ASP A 108 12.86 -4.92 -15.53
CA ASP A 108 12.45 -3.90 -14.57
C ASP A 108 10.93 -3.99 -14.34
N TYR A 109 10.54 -4.33 -13.11
CA TYR A 109 9.14 -4.34 -12.65
C TYR A 109 8.79 -3.13 -11.78
N ILE A 110 9.79 -2.50 -11.15
CA ILE A 110 9.57 -1.46 -10.17
C ILE A 110 10.03 -0.12 -10.73
N LEU A 111 9.13 0.88 -10.67
CA LEU A 111 9.42 2.25 -11.05
C LEU A 111 10.36 2.91 -10.02
N GLU A 112 11.23 3.82 -10.47
CA GLU A 112 12.20 4.52 -9.61
C GLU A 112 11.49 5.36 -8.53
N GLU A 113 10.36 5.99 -8.87
CA GLU A 113 9.57 6.74 -7.90
C GLU A 113 8.93 5.85 -6.83
N VAL A 114 8.57 4.60 -7.17
CA VAL A 114 8.02 3.63 -6.22
C VAL A 114 9.11 3.18 -5.26
N HIS A 115 10.31 2.88 -5.77
CA HIS A 115 11.49 2.59 -4.94
C HIS A 115 11.80 3.74 -3.98
N SER A 116 11.81 4.97 -4.49
CA SER A 116 12.05 6.18 -3.69
C SER A 116 11.02 6.37 -2.59
N ALA A 117 9.73 6.15 -2.89
CA ALA A 117 8.66 6.20 -1.91
C ALA A 117 8.84 5.17 -0.78
N TYR A 118 9.11 3.89 -1.12
CA TYR A 118 9.36 2.84 -0.11
C TYR A 118 10.59 3.10 0.75
N LYS A 119 11.64 3.71 0.17
CA LYS A 119 12.84 4.12 0.91
C LYS A 119 12.48 5.12 2.00
N ALA A 120 11.69 6.14 1.64
CA ALA A 120 11.30 7.24 2.52
C ALA A 120 10.30 6.87 3.63
N ILE A 121 9.71 5.66 3.62
CA ILE A 121 8.80 5.20 4.69
C ILE A 121 9.46 5.29 6.08
N GLU A 122 10.77 5.08 6.18
CA GLU A 122 11.50 5.16 7.46
C GLU A 122 11.46 6.57 8.09
N GLU A 123 11.12 7.59 7.30
CA GLU A 123 11.02 8.96 7.76
C GLU A 123 9.66 9.30 8.38
N ALA A 124 8.65 8.46 8.17
CA ALA A 124 7.31 8.61 8.74
C ALA A 124 7.33 8.32 10.25
N GLU A 125 6.58 9.10 11.03
CA GLU A 125 6.48 8.91 12.47
C GLU A 125 5.70 7.64 12.83
N SER A 126 4.72 7.24 12.02
CA SER A 126 4.11 5.90 12.12
C SER A 126 3.68 5.34 10.77
N VAL A 127 3.54 4.02 10.73
CA VAL A 127 3.15 3.26 9.55
C VAL A 127 2.07 2.25 9.94
N THR A 128 0.96 2.22 9.20
CA THR A 128 -0.02 1.12 9.27
C THR A 128 0.41 0.01 8.32
N ILE A 129 0.28 -1.26 8.73
CA ILE A 129 0.58 -2.44 7.91
C ILE A 129 -0.32 -3.61 8.32
N ASP A 130 -1.02 -4.25 7.39
CA ASP A 130 -1.96 -5.33 7.73
C ASP A 130 -1.44 -6.72 7.32
N PRO A 131 -1.07 -7.58 8.29
CA PRO A 131 -0.83 -9.00 8.03
C PRO A 131 -1.98 -9.72 7.32
N HIS A 132 -3.24 -9.34 7.56
CA HIS A 132 -4.40 -9.98 6.91
C HIS A 132 -4.68 -9.51 5.47
N LYS A 133 -3.88 -8.56 4.94
CA LYS A 133 -3.89 -8.15 3.53
C LYS A 133 -2.76 -8.87 2.82
N MET A 134 -1.70 -8.16 2.44
CA MET A 134 -0.54 -8.72 1.73
C MET A 134 0.43 -9.50 2.63
N GLY A 135 0.12 -9.64 3.93
CA GLY A 135 0.83 -10.55 4.81
C GLY A 135 0.37 -12.01 4.73
N TYR A 136 -0.76 -12.30 4.07
CA TYR A 136 -1.33 -13.64 3.93
C TYR A 136 -1.63 -14.35 5.27
N VAL A 137 -1.91 -13.58 6.31
CA VAL A 137 -2.35 -14.08 7.63
C VAL A 137 -3.89 -14.10 7.68
N PRO A 138 -4.55 -15.06 8.33
CA PRO A 138 -6.01 -15.04 8.45
C PRO A 138 -6.54 -13.78 9.15
N TYR A 139 -7.72 -13.32 8.74
CA TYR A 139 -8.43 -12.28 9.48
C TYR A 139 -8.70 -12.72 10.93
N SER A 140 -8.60 -11.83 11.92
CA SER A 140 -8.19 -10.42 11.84
C SER A 140 -6.77 -10.22 12.39
N ALA A 141 -5.92 -9.54 11.62
CA ALA A 141 -4.57 -9.16 11.99
C ALA A 141 -4.17 -7.85 11.27
N GLY A 142 -4.32 -6.73 11.99
CA GLY A 142 -3.74 -5.44 11.62
C GLY A 142 -2.43 -5.17 12.36
N GLY A 143 -1.74 -4.10 12.00
CA GLY A 143 -0.45 -3.74 12.58
C GLY A 143 -0.14 -2.24 12.47
N ILE A 144 0.59 -1.74 13.46
CA ILE A 144 1.13 -0.38 13.48
C ILE A 144 2.61 -0.43 13.88
N VAL A 145 3.41 0.39 13.21
CA VAL A 145 4.82 0.61 13.50
C VAL A 145 5.01 2.08 13.87
N ILE A 146 5.82 2.36 14.88
CA ILE A 146 6.19 3.72 15.29
C ILE A 146 7.70 3.90 15.11
N LYS A 147 8.11 5.05 14.59
CA LYS A 147 9.53 5.37 14.32
C LYS A 147 10.38 5.34 15.58
N ASP A 148 9.81 5.83 16.68
CA ASP A 148 10.47 5.94 17.96
C ASP A 148 9.63 5.27 19.04
N ILE A 149 10.22 4.28 19.72
CA ILE A 149 9.55 3.51 20.77
C ILE A 149 8.98 4.42 21.88
N ARG A 150 9.59 5.58 22.14
CA ARG A 150 9.13 6.55 23.15
C ARG A 150 7.76 7.15 22.82
N MET A 151 7.34 7.12 21.56
CA MET A 151 6.02 7.64 21.15
C MET A 151 4.87 6.90 21.83
N ARG A 152 5.05 5.62 22.18
CA ARG A 152 4.04 4.84 22.89
C ARG A 152 3.69 5.40 24.27
N ASP A 153 4.62 6.14 24.88
CA ASP A 153 4.43 6.68 26.23
C ASP A 153 3.40 7.82 26.23
N VAL A 154 3.25 8.52 25.10
CA VAL A 154 2.26 9.61 24.90
C VAL A 154 0.81 9.11 25.02
N ILE A 155 0.55 7.87 24.64
CA ILE A 155 -0.77 7.24 24.69
C ILE A 155 -0.93 6.27 25.87
N SER A 156 0.11 6.10 26.68
CA SER A 156 0.16 5.02 27.66
C SER A 156 -0.77 5.25 28.86
N TYR A 157 -1.34 4.16 29.38
CA TYR A 157 -2.13 4.17 30.61
C TYR A 157 -1.67 3.08 31.57
N PHE A 158 -1.25 3.47 32.77
CA PHE A 158 -0.85 2.56 33.85
C PHE A 158 -1.89 2.55 34.97
N ALA A 159 -2.72 1.51 35.04
CA ALA A 159 -3.72 1.36 36.10
C ALA A 159 -3.07 0.93 37.42
N THR A 160 -3.17 1.74 38.47
CA THR A 160 -2.44 1.59 39.75
C THR A 160 -2.82 0.36 40.59
N TYR A 161 -3.84 -0.40 40.20
CA TYR A 161 -4.46 -1.45 41.03
C TYR A 161 -3.88 -2.87 40.88
N VAL A 162 -2.84 -3.07 40.08
CA VAL A 162 -2.35 -4.44 39.74
C VAL A 162 -0.85 -4.66 40.04
N PHE A 163 -0.15 -3.74 40.73
CA PHE A 163 1.32 -3.81 40.77
C PHE A 163 1.96 -4.05 42.14
N GLU A 164 2.69 -5.18 42.23
CA GLU A 164 3.84 -5.35 43.11
C GLU A 164 5.07 -4.64 42.54
N LYS A 165 5.90 -4.07 43.42
CA LYS A 165 7.16 -3.40 43.05
C LYS A 165 8.15 -4.42 42.45
N GLY A 166 8.60 -4.21 41.21
CA GLY A 166 9.85 -4.79 40.71
C GLY A 166 9.80 -5.60 39.40
N ALA A 167 8.71 -5.57 38.62
CA ALA A 167 8.68 -6.23 37.31
C ALA A 167 9.22 -5.31 36.20
N ASP A 168 10.30 -5.72 35.53
CA ASP A 168 10.81 -5.07 34.33
C ASP A 168 9.79 -5.14 33.16
N ILE A 169 9.83 -4.12 32.30
CA ILE A 169 9.02 -3.98 31.09
C ILE A 169 9.32 -5.16 30.16
N PRO A 170 8.37 -6.10 29.93
CA PRO A 170 7.10 -5.81 29.28
C PRO A 170 5.90 -6.53 29.93
N ALA A 171 5.63 -6.30 31.22
CA ALA A 171 4.52 -6.98 31.89
C ALA A 171 3.11 -6.56 31.39
N LEU A 172 2.97 -5.51 30.56
CA LEU A 172 1.65 -5.05 30.10
C LEU A 172 1.68 -4.39 28.70
N LEU A 173 1.67 -5.18 27.62
CA LEU A 173 1.46 -4.63 26.26
C LEU A 173 0.19 -3.77 26.17
N GLY A 174 -0.86 -4.16 26.92
CA GLY A 174 -2.13 -3.43 27.01
C GLY A 174 -2.02 -1.98 27.48
N ALA A 175 -0.93 -1.59 28.16
CA ALA A 175 -0.73 -0.19 28.57
C ALA A 175 -0.34 0.73 27.40
N TYR A 176 0.10 0.18 26.27
CA TYR A 176 0.72 0.92 25.16
C TYR A 176 -0.06 0.84 23.85
N ILE A 177 -1.29 0.33 23.88
CA ILE A 177 -2.12 0.09 22.70
C ILE A 177 -3.53 0.65 22.92
N LEU A 178 -4.26 0.87 21.83
CA LEU A 178 -5.62 1.40 21.88
C LEU A 178 -6.65 0.34 22.30
N GLU A 179 -6.45 -0.91 21.87
CA GLU A 179 -7.35 -2.04 22.22
C GLU A 179 -7.04 -2.65 23.60
N GLY A 180 -7.91 -3.55 24.07
CA GLY A 180 -7.74 -4.27 25.33
C GLY A 180 -7.27 -5.71 25.13
N SER A 181 -8.10 -6.65 25.59
CA SER A 181 -7.85 -8.09 25.40
C SER A 181 -7.70 -8.45 23.92
N LYS A 182 -6.65 -9.20 23.59
CA LYS A 182 -6.31 -9.63 22.23
C LYS A 182 -5.80 -11.06 22.21
N ALA A 183 -6.08 -11.79 21.14
CA ALA A 183 -5.73 -13.20 21.05
C ALA A 183 -4.21 -13.40 20.86
N GLY A 184 -3.58 -14.18 21.74
CA GLY A 184 -2.19 -14.61 21.55
C GLY A 184 -1.98 -15.43 20.28
N ALA A 185 -3.03 -16.14 19.82
CA ALA A 185 -3.01 -16.90 18.58
C ALA A 185 -2.80 -16.02 17.33
N THR A 186 -3.30 -14.78 17.32
CA THR A 186 -3.02 -13.84 16.23
C THR A 186 -1.53 -13.52 16.15
N ALA A 187 -0.89 -13.26 17.30
CA ALA A 187 0.55 -13.03 17.35
C ALA A 187 1.34 -14.27 16.90
N ALA A 188 0.92 -15.48 17.32
CA ALA A 188 1.54 -16.72 16.87
C ALA A 188 1.41 -16.93 15.35
N SER A 189 0.27 -16.59 14.76
CA SER A 189 0.06 -16.72 13.31
C SER A 189 0.96 -15.78 12.51
N VAL A 190 1.07 -14.50 12.92
CA VAL A 190 1.96 -13.54 12.27
C VAL A 190 3.42 -13.94 12.46
N TRP A 191 3.79 -14.34 13.68
CA TRP A 191 5.14 -14.81 14.00
C TRP A 191 5.55 -16.00 13.13
N ALA A 192 4.67 -17.00 13.00
CA ALA A 192 4.94 -18.17 12.16
C ALA A 192 5.14 -17.78 10.69
N ALA A 193 4.28 -16.89 10.15
CA ALA A 193 4.43 -16.41 8.79
C ALA A 193 5.78 -15.70 8.57
N HIS A 194 6.17 -14.78 9.48
CA HIS A 194 7.44 -14.04 9.40
C HIS A 194 8.68 -14.91 9.58
N HIS A 195 8.58 -16.05 10.29
CA HIS A 195 9.70 -16.97 10.47
C HIS A 195 9.83 -18.00 9.34
N VAL A 196 8.73 -18.31 8.65
CA VAL A 196 8.75 -19.12 7.43
C VAL A 196 9.20 -18.28 6.23
N LEU A 197 8.71 -17.05 6.14
CA LEU A 197 9.07 -16.08 5.11
C LEU A 197 9.68 -14.85 5.79
N PRO A 198 11.02 -14.70 5.81
CA PRO A 198 11.65 -13.48 6.27
C PRO A 198 11.13 -12.25 5.52
N LEU A 199 11.10 -11.09 6.18
CA LEU A 199 10.58 -9.82 5.64
C LEU A 199 11.56 -9.13 4.68
N ASN A 200 12.16 -9.90 3.76
CA ASN A 200 13.13 -9.44 2.76
C ASN A 200 13.09 -10.32 1.48
N VAL A 201 14.01 -10.12 0.54
CA VAL A 201 14.05 -10.84 -0.76
C VAL A 201 14.17 -12.36 -0.63
N THR A 202 14.58 -12.90 0.53
CA THR A 202 14.69 -14.35 0.73
C THR A 202 13.35 -15.02 1.03
N GLY A 203 12.37 -14.26 1.55
CA GLY A 203 11.04 -14.72 1.97
C GLY A 203 9.91 -13.94 1.30
N TYR A 204 9.29 -12.99 2.01
CA TYR A 204 8.16 -12.20 1.52
C TYR A 204 8.46 -11.48 0.21
N GLY A 205 9.71 -11.10 -0.07
CA GLY A 205 10.08 -10.50 -1.34
C GLY A 205 9.67 -11.38 -2.53
N LYS A 206 9.82 -12.70 -2.43
CA LYS A 206 9.36 -13.65 -3.48
C LYS A 206 7.85 -13.70 -3.60
N LEU A 207 7.14 -13.69 -2.47
CA LEU A 207 5.67 -13.73 -2.46
C LEU A 207 5.08 -12.46 -3.07
N MET A 208 5.64 -11.29 -2.71
CA MET A 208 5.26 -10.01 -3.29
C MET A 208 5.65 -9.94 -4.78
N GLY A 209 6.87 -10.36 -5.13
CA GLY A 209 7.33 -10.41 -6.52
C GLY A 209 6.43 -11.24 -7.41
N ALA A 210 6.00 -12.43 -6.96
CA ALA A 210 5.05 -13.26 -7.71
C ALA A 210 3.71 -12.55 -7.94
N SER A 211 3.20 -11.80 -6.95
CA SER A 211 1.97 -11.02 -7.10
C SER A 211 2.11 -9.88 -8.09
N ILE A 212 3.20 -9.09 -7.98
CA ILE A 212 3.48 -7.96 -8.87
C ILE A 212 3.67 -8.46 -10.30
N GLU A 213 4.45 -9.54 -10.50
CA GLU A 213 4.67 -10.11 -11.81
C GLU A 213 3.37 -10.62 -12.46
N GLY A 214 2.49 -11.24 -11.68
CA GLY A 214 1.15 -11.62 -12.14
C GLY A 214 0.33 -10.42 -12.63
N ALA A 215 0.35 -9.32 -11.87
CA ALA A 215 -0.32 -8.08 -12.25
C ALA A 215 0.25 -7.48 -13.54
N HIS A 216 1.58 -7.43 -13.69
CA HIS A 216 2.21 -6.93 -14.91
C HIS A 216 1.89 -7.79 -16.12
N ARG A 217 1.86 -9.12 -15.97
CA ARG A 217 1.45 -10.03 -17.04
C ARG A 217 -0.01 -9.79 -17.44
N PHE A 218 -0.90 -9.56 -16.47
CA PHE A 218 -2.30 -9.26 -16.75
C PHE A 218 -2.48 -7.90 -17.42
N TYR A 219 -1.82 -6.85 -16.92
CA TYR A 219 -1.80 -5.52 -17.54
C TYR A 219 -1.35 -5.58 -19.01
N ASN A 220 -0.23 -6.27 -19.28
CA ASN A 220 0.28 -6.44 -20.65
C ASN A 220 -0.66 -7.25 -21.55
N PHE A 221 -1.40 -8.22 -21.00
CA PHE A 221 -2.41 -8.97 -21.74
C PHE A 221 -3.61 -8.11 -22.13
N LEU A 222 -4.01 -7.17 -21.27
CA LEU A 222 -5.11 -6.25 -21.55
C LEU A 222 -4.73 -5.18 -22.58
N ASN A 223 -3.43 -4.87 -22.71
CA ASN A 223 -2.94 -3.91 -23.69
C ASN A 223 -3.25 -4.39 -25.13
N ASP A 224 -3.83 -3.51 -25.93
CA ASP A 224 -4.26 -3.78 -27.32
C ASP A 224 -5.35 -4.88 -27.48
N LEU A 225 -6.00 -5.28 -26.37
CA LEU A 225 -7.05 -6.27 -26.42
C LEU A 225 -8.35 -5.68 -27.00
N SER A 226 -8.92 -6.36 -28.00
CA SER A 226 -10.18 -5.97 -28.62
C SER A 226 -11.05 -7.19 -28.95
N PHE A 227 -12.37 -6.95 -29.02
CA PHE A 227 -13.37 -7.97 -29.26
C PHE A 227 -14.33 -7.51 -30.35
N LYS A 228 -14.75 -8.46 -31.20
CA LYS A 228 -15.86 -8.25 -32.12
C LYS A 228 -17.12 -8.91 -31.57
N VAL A 229 -18.12 -8.10 -31.24
CA VAL A 229 -19.41 -8.55 -30.65
C VAL A 229 -20.53 -8.11 -31.58
N GLY A 230 -21.02 -9.05 -32.41
CA GLY A 230 -21.96 -8.72 -33.48
C GLY A 230 -21.33 -7.78 -34.52
N ASP A 231 -21.92 -6.61 -34.70
CA ASP A 231 -21.46 -5.53 -35.57
C ASP A 231 -20.54 -4.52 -34.84
N LYS A 232 -20.33 -4.67 -33.53
CA LYS A 232 -19.53 -3.77 -32.71
C LYS A 232 -18.10 -4.26 -32.54
N GLU A 233 -17.17 -3.31 -32.44
CA GLU A 233 -15.78 -3.53 -32.00
C GLU A 233 -15.64 -2.90 -30.61
N ILE A 234 -15.25 -3.71 -29.62
CA ILE A 234 -15.05 -3.29 -28.23
C ILE A 234 -13.55 -3.34 -27.92
N GLU A 235 -12.99 -2.24 -27.47
CA GLU A 235 -11.59 -2.08 -27.10
C GLU A 235 -11.45 -2.12 -25.57
N VAL A 236 -10.34 -2.69 -25.08
CA VAL A 236 -9.95 -2.63 -23.66
C VAL A 236 -8.92 -1.54 -23.48
N HIS A 237 -9.12 -0.70 -22.47
CA HIS A 237 -8.23 0.39 -22.12
C HIS A 237 -7.78 0.21 -20.66
N PRO A 238 -6.54 -0.27 -20.40
CA PRO A 238 -5.95 -0.26 -19.08
C PRO A 238 -5.87 1.17 -18.51
N LEU A 239 -6.08 1.33 -17.20
CA LEU A 239 -6.20 2.65 -16.57
C LEU A 239 -4.84 3.34 -16.39
N THR A 240 -3.96 2.74 -15.58
CA THR A 240 -2.58 3.21 -15.35
C THR A 240 -1.66 2.00 -15.30
N TYR A 241 -0.37 2.25 -15.54
CA TYR A 241 0.64 1.24 -15.24
C TYR A 241 0.61 0.93 -13.74
N PRO A 242 0.62 -0.35 -13.32
CA PRO A 242 0.47 -0.70 -11.92
C PRO A 242 1.71 -0.34 -11.10
N ASP A 243 1.52 0.41 -10.02
CA ASP A 243 2.59 0.70 -9.03
C ASP A 243 2.93 -0.53 -8.18
N PHE A 244 1.96 -1.44 -8.02
CA PHE A 244 2.08 -2.62 -7.19
C PHE A 244 1.43 -3.84 -7.87
N ASN A 245 0.23 -4.24 -7.48
CA ASN A 245 -0.41 -5.47 -7.98
C ASN A 245 -1.91 -5.34 -8.31
N MET A 246 -2.49 -4.14 -8.26
CA MET A 246 -3.85 -3.87 -8.74
C MET A 246 -3.81 -3.45 -10.22
N VAL A 247 -4.80 -3.88 -11.00
CA VAL A 247 -4.86 -3.62 -12.44
C VAL A 247 -6.30 -3.29 -12.82
N ASP A 248 -6.50 -2.03 -13.22
CA ASP A 248 -7.80 -1.52 -13.60
C ASP A 248 -7.89 -1.29 -15.10
N TYR A 249 -9.10 -1.43 -15.66
CA TYR A 249 -9.35 -1.27 -17.08
C TYR A 249 -10.83 -0.98 -17.36
N VAL A 250 -11.11 -0.48 -18.55
CA VAL A 250 -12.48 -0.30 -19.06
C VAL A 250 -12.65 -0.91 -20.45
N PHE A 251 -13.85 -1.40 -20.73
CA PHE A 251 -14.32 -1.72 -22.07
C PHE A 251 -14.95 -0.48 -22.70
N LYS A 252 -14.59 -0.16 -23.96
CA LYS A 252 -15.16 0.94 -24.74
C LYS A 252 -15.56 0.45 -26.12
N GLU A 253 -16.76 0.80 -26.57
CA GLU A 253 -17.15 0.60 -27.97
C GLU A 253 -16.38 1.58 -28.87
N LYS A 254 -15.70 1.05 -29.87
CA LYS A 254 -14.86 1.84 -30.78
C LYS A 254 -15.69 2.87 -31.53
N GLY A 255 -15.25 4.12 -31.50
CA GLY A 255 -15.96 5.26 -32.09
C GLY A 255 -17.17 5.77 -31.32
N ASN A 256 -17.52 5.17 -30.16
CA ASN A 256 -18.55 5.70 -29.27
C ASN A 256 -17.91 6.51 -28.14
N ASP A 257 -18.19 7.82 -28.09
CA ASP A 257 -17.62 8.75 -27.12
C ASP A 257 -18.61 9.13 -25.99
N ASP A 258 -19.72 8.42 -25.87
CA ASP A 258 -20.66 8.59 -24.77
C ASP A 258 -20.18 7.84 -23.51
N LEU A 259 -19.74 8.62 -22.51
CA LEU A 259 -19.31 8.11 -21.21
C LEU A 259 -20.40 7.33 -20.47
N VAL A 260 -21.68 7.73 -20.60
CA VAL A 260 -22.80 7.01 -19.95
C VAL A 260 -22.95 5.63 -20.56
N ALA A 261 -22.80 5.52 -21.89
CA ALA A 261 -22.82 4.24 -22.59
C ALA A 261 -21.63 3.35 -22.18
N MET A 262 -20.42 3.92 -22.08
CA MET A 262 -19.23 3.20 -21.60
C MET A 262 -19.41 2.70 -20.16
N ASN A 263 -19.93 3.53 -19.25
CA ASN A 263 -20.20 3.15 -17.87
C ASN A 263 -21.21 2.01 -17.79
N LYS A 264 -22.29 2.10 -18.57
CA LYS A 264 -23.29 1.04 -18.64
C LYS A 264 -22.67 -0.28 -19.14
N LEU A 265 -21.85 -0.24 -20.19
CA LEU A 265 -21.17 -1.42 -20.71
C LEU A 265 -20.33 -2.11 -19.62
N ASN A 266 -19.51 -1.36 -18.89
CA ASN A 266 -18.66 -1.93 -17.84
C ASN A 266 -19.48 -2.48 -16.67
N HIS A 267 -20.56 -1.81 -16.28
CA HIS A 267 -21.48 -2.32 -15.26
C HIS A 267 -22.14 -3.64 -15.68
N ASP A 268 -22.63 -3.73 -16.92
CA ASP A 268 -23.23 -4.95 -17.45
C ASP A 268 -22.21 -6.11 -17.52
N VAL A 269 -20.95 -5.82 -17.89
CA VAL A 269 -19.88 -6.82 -17.90
C VAL A 269 -19.52 -7.27 -16.49
N TYR A 270 -19.47 -6.36 -15.52
CA TYR A 270 -19.26 -6.70 -14.11
C TYR A 270 -20.39 -7.59 -13.57
N ASP A 271 -21.64 -7.24 -13.82
CA ASP A 271 -22.81 -8.03 -13.39
C ASP A 271 -22.78 -9.44 -14.01
N TYR A 272 -22.33 -9.57 -15.26
CA TYR A 272 -22.19 -10.86 -15.93
C TYR A 272 -21.01 -11.71 -15.41
N SER A 273 -19.90 -11.06 -15.04
CA SER A 273 -18.65 -11.72 -14.65
C SER A 273 -18.46 -11.86 -13.13
N SER A 274 -19.48 -11.53 -12.34
CA SER A 274 -19.46 -11.61 -10.88
C SER A 274 -20.39 -12.69 -10.32
N TYR A 275 -20.10 -13.15 -9.10
CA TYR A 275 -21.00 -14.05 -8.37
C TYR A 275 -22.10 -13.27 -7.66
N VAL A 276 -23.36 -13.66 -7.88
CA VAL A 276 -24.50 -13.22 -7.07
C VAL A 276 -24.81 -14.24 -5.98
N LYS A 277 -25.36 -13.80 -4.83
CA LYS A 277 -25.84 -14.73 -3.79
C LYS A 277 -27.02 -15.55 -4.31
N GLY A 278 -26.84 -16.86 -4.50
CA GLY A 278 -27.88 -17.78 -4.98
C GLY A 278 -27.31 -19.07 -5.56
N SER A 279 -28.19 -20.01 -5.97
CA SER A 279 -27.79 -21.26 -6.62
C SER A 279 -27.08 -20.98 -7.94
N ILE A 280 -25.85 -21.48 -8.09
CA ILE A 280 -25.07 -21.49 -9.34
C ILE A 280 -25.74 -22.39 -10.41
N TYR A 281 -26.75 -23.18 -10.02
CA TYR A 281 -27.59 -24.01 -10.88
C TYR A 281 -28.99 -23.39 -11.03
N GLY A 282 -29.08 -22.25 -11.70
CA GLY A 282 -30.35 -21.52 -11.93
C GLY A 282 -30.69 -21.32 -13.41
N ASN A 283 -30.04 -22.03 -14.33
CA ASN A 283 -30.44 -22.08 -15.74
C ASN A 283 -31.04 -23.46 -16.06
N GLU A 284 -32.26 -23.68 -15.59
CA GLU A 284 -33.32 -24.38 -16.35
C GLU A 284 -34.38 -23.35 -16.75
#